data_AF-A0A944R763-F1
#
_entry.id   AF-A0A944R763-F1
#
_cell.length_a   1.000
_cell.length_b   1.000
_cell.length_c   1.000
_cell.angle_alpha   90.00
_cell.angle_beta   90.00
_cell.angle_gamma   90.00
#
_symmetry.space_group_name_H-M   'P 1'
#
loop_
_entity.id
_entity.type
_entity.pdbx_description
1 polymer ?
#
loop_
_entity_poly.entity_id
_entity_poly.type
_entity_poly.pdbx_seq_one_letter_code
_entity_poly.pdbx_strand_id
1 'polypeptide(L)' 'AELAIPASTLSHHLNHLKSVGLIQQRREHTTLWCVMHYELLEGAMAFLTNECCFGLLAETAKTETTQVEFA' A
#
# COMPACT_ATOMS: atom_id res chain seq x y z
N ALA A 1 18.28 -12.39 6.36
CA ALA A 1 17.53 -11.13 6.40
C ALA A 1 16.50 -11.19 5.29
N GLU A 2 15.21 -11.13 5.63
CA GLU A 2 14.12 -11.42 4.69
C GLU A 2 13.87 -10.27 3.70
N LEU A 3 14.03 -9.03 4.17
CA LEU A 3 14.08 -7.86 3.30
C LEU A 3 15.55 -7.55 3.01
N ALA A 4 15.95 -7.54 1.74
CA ALA A 4 17.30 -7.21 1.29
C ALA A 4 17.62 -5.71 1.43
N ILE A 5 17.36 -5.13 2.61
CA ILE A 5 17.45 -3.71 2.93
C ILE A 5 18.35 -3.54 4.16
N PRO A 6 19.29 -2.59 4.17
CA PRO A 6 20.09 -2.29 5.35
C PRO A 6 19.22 -1.88 6.55
N ALA A 7 19.63 -2.29 7.76
CA ALA A 7 18.86 -2.06 8.98
C ALA A 7 18.64 -0.57 9.31
N SER A 8 19.63 0.28 9.00
CA SER A 8 19.53 1.74 9.17
C SER A 8 18.49 2.35 8.25
N THR A 9 18.49 1.95 6.97
CA THR A 9 17.51 2.38 5.96
C THR A 9 16.11 1.92 6.35
N LEU A 10 15.94 0.66 6.75
CA LEU A 10 14.65 0.15 7.20
C LEU A 10 14.13 0.94 8.41
N SER A 11 14.96 1.20 9.41
CA SER A 11 14.58 1.97 10.60
C SER A 11 14.18 3.40 10.24
N HIS A 12 14.89 4.03 9.31
CA HIS A 12 14.55 5.35 8.80
C HIS A 12 13.15 5.36 8.15
N HIS A 13 12.87 4.41 7.28
CA HIS A 13 11.54 4.29 6.64
C HIS A 13 10.42 3.99 7.65
N LEU A 14 10.65 3.09 8.61
CA LEU A 14 9.65 2.80 9.65
C LEU A 14 9.34 4.03 10.51
N ASN A 15 10.35 4.83 10.87
CA ASN A 15 10.13 6.08 11.60
C ASN A 15 9.34 7.09 10.77
N HIS A 16 9.62 7.18 9.47
CA HIS A 16 8.86 8.04 8.58
C HIS A 16 7.40 7.61 8.47
N LEU A 17 7.15 6.31 8.22
CA LEU A 17 5.79 5.75 8.16
C LEU A 17 5.02 5.93 9.47
N LYS A 18 5.71 5.84 10.61
CA LYS A 18 5.11 6.13 11.92
C LYS A 18 4.74 7.60 12.06
N SER A 19 5.61 8.50 11.60
CA SER A 19 5.37 9.95 11.73
C SER A 19 4.13 10.42 10.97
N VAL A 20 3.81 9.75 9.86
CA VAL A 20 2.60 10.01 9.06
C VAL A 20 1.39 9.18 9.50
N GLY A 21 1.52 8.35 10.54
CA GLY A 21 0.43 7.55 11.10
C GLY A 21 0.08 6.27 10.32
N LEU A 22 0.81 5.93 9.26
CA LEU A 22 0.56 4.73 8.46
C LEU A 22 0.93 3.43 9.19
N ILE A 23 1.81 3.51 10.19
CA ILE A 23 2.11 2.39 11.07
C ILE A 23 1.98 2.78 12.54
N GLN A 24 1.54 1.81 13.35
CA GLN A 24 1.61 1.83 14.80
C GLN A 24 2.78 0.97 15.27
N GLN A 25 3.49 1.45 16.28
CA GLN A 25 4.56 0.69 16.92
C GLN A 25 4.15 0.30 18.34
N ARG A 26 4.31 -0.98 18.68
CA ARG A 26 4.09 -1.49 20.04
C ARG A 26 5.33 -2.23 20.49
N ARG A 27 5.85 -1.86 21.66
CA ARG A 27 7.02 -2.51 22.23
C ARG A 27 6.57 -3.57 23.21
N GLU A 28 6.97 -4.81 22.97
CA GLU A 28 6.71 -5.95 23.84
C GLU A 28 8.06 -6.53 24.26
N HIS A 29 8.43 -6.26 25.51
CA HIS A 29 9.74 -6.60 26.06
C HIS A 29 10.90 -6.05 25.21
N THR A 30 11.62 -6.92 24.48
CA THR A 30 12.73 -6.55 23.58
C THR A 30 12.28 -6.38 22.13
N THR A 31 11.07 -6.84 21.78
CA THR A 31 10.56 -6.85 20.42
C THR A 31 9.77 -5.57 20.13
N LEU A 32 10.04 -4.95 18.98
CA LEU A 32 9.28 -3.81 18.47
C LEU A 32 8.37 -4.28 17.34
N TRP A 33 7.08 -4.38 17.63
CA TRP A 33 6.06 -4.69 16.63
C TRP A 33 5.70 -3.44 15.84
N CYS A 34 5.79 -3.52 14.51
CA CYS A 34 5.33 -2.48 13.59
C CYS A 34 4.09 -3.02 12.86
N VAL A 35 2.93 -2.40 13.09
CA VAL A 35 1.63 -2.84 12.55
C VAL A 35 1.08 -1.75 11.65
N MET A 36 0.59 -2.11 10.46
CA MET A 36 0.00 -1.17 9.50
C MET A 36 -1.36 -0.66 9.99
N HIS A 37 -1.64 0.62 9.73
CA HIS A 37 -2.95 1.22 9.90
C HIS A 37 -3.73 1.14 8.58
N TYR A 38 -4.44 0.01 8.38
CA TYR A 38 -5.06 -0.32 7.10
C TYR A 38 -6.10 0.70 6.63
N GLU A 39 -6.90 1.27 7.53
CA GLU A 39 -7.91 2.28 7.17
C GLU A 39 -7.28 3.52 6.51
N LEU A 40 -6.17 4.02 7.06
CA LEU A 40 -5.45 5.16 6.50
C LEU A 40 -4.75 4.79 5.18
N LEU A 41 -4.19 3.58 5.11
CA LEU A 41 -3.55 3.07 3.90
C LEU A 41 -4.56 2.95 2.75
N GLU A 42 -5.73 2.38 3.00
CA GLU A 42 -6.79 2.22 2.01
C GLU A 42 -7.29 3.57 1.50
N GLY A 43 -7.47 4.55 2.38
CA GLY A 43 -7.80 5.92 1.99
C GLY A 43 -6.72 6.56 1.10
N ALA A 44 -5.44 6.39 1.45
CA ALA A 44 -4.33 6.88 0.65
C ALA A 44 -4.24 6.18 -0.71
N MET A 45 -4.43 4.86 -0.77
CA MET A 45 -4.47 4.11 -2.01
C MET A 45 -5.63 4.56 -2.89
N ALA A 46 -6.84 4.65 -2.34
CA ALA A 46 -8.02 5.11 -3.07
C ALA A 46 -7.81 6.52 -3.65
N PHE A 47 -7.20 7.43 -2.89
CA PHE A 47 -6.84 8.75 -3.38
C PHE A 47 -5.85 8.68 -4.56
N LEU A 48 -4.78 7.90 -4.44
CA LEU A 48 -3.77 7.77 -5.49
C LEU A 48 -4.30 7.06 -6.74
N THR A 49 -5.24 6.12 -6.58
CA THR A 49 -5.76 5.30 -7.68
C THR A 49 -7.03 5.86 -8.32
N ASN A 50 -7.64 6.90 -7.75
CA ASN A 50 -8.93 7.45 -8.20
C ASN A 50 -8.97 7.71 -9.72
N GLU A 51 -7.87 8.22 -10.27
CA GLU A 51 -7.78 8.60 -11.69
C GLU A 51 -6.65 7.87 -12.45
N CYS A 52 -6.07 6.83 -11.84
CA CYS A 52 -4.85 6.20 -12.36
C CYS A 52 -5.03 5.59 -13.77
N CYS A 53 -6.26 5.22 -14.15
CA CYS A 53 -6.55 4.51 -15.40
C CYS A 53 -7.53 5.23 -16.34
N PHE A 54 -7.93 6.47 -16.04
CA PHE A 54 -8.98 7.16 -16.81
C PHE A 54 -8.62 7.30 -18.30
N GLY A 55 -7.35 7.56 -18.62
CA GLY A 55 -6.87 7.65 -20.01
C GLY A 55 -6.64 6.30 -20.70
N LEU A 56 -6.49 5.21 -19.95
CA LEU A 56 -6.27 3.85 -20.49
C LEU A 56 -7.59 3.19 -20.90
N LEU A 57 -8.68 3.48 -20.20
CA LEU A 57 -10.02 2.97 -20.52
C LEU A 57 -10.66 3.66 -21.73
N ALA A 58 -10.16 4.83 -22.14
CA ALA A 58 -10.63 5.52 -23.33
C ALA A 58 -10.24 4.82 -24.64
N GLU A 59 -9.21 3.96 -24.62
CA GLU A 59 -8.74 3.22 -25.78
C GLU A 59 -9.37 1.82 -25.91
N THR A 60 -9.96 1.29 -24.83
CA THR A 60 -10.54 -0.07 -24.80
C THR A 60 -12.01 -0.13 -25.22
N ALA A 61 -12.69 1.01 -25.42
CA ALA A 61 -14.08 1.06 -25.87
C ALA A 61 -14.31 0.72 -27.36
N LYS A 62 -13.28 0.21 -28.07
CA LYS A 62 -13.41 -0.25 -29.48
C LYS A 62 -13.42 -1.77 -29.67
N THR A 63 -13.34 -2.58 -28.61
CA THR A 63 -13.36 -4.04 -28.79
C THR A 63 -14.31 -4.72 -27.81
N GLU A 64 -15.51 -4.96 -28.33
CA GLU A 64 -16.46 -6.03 -28.02
C GLU A 64 -16.31 -6.81 -26.69
N THR A 65 -17.33 -6.64 -25.86
CA THR A 65 -17.98 -7.65 -25.02
C THR A 65 -17.41 -9.07 -25.13
N THR A 66 -16.80 -9.58 -24.07
CA THR A 66 -16.92 -11.01 -23.73
C THR A 66 -16.99 -11.17 -22.21
N GLN A 67 -17.98 -11.95 -21.80
CA GLN A 67 -18.43 -12.19 -20.44
C GLN A 67 -17.29 -12.69 -19.54
N VAL A 68 -17.13 -12.09 -18.36
CA VAL A 68 -16.35 -12.69 -17.27
C VAL A 68 -17.33 -13.50 -16.43
N GLU A 69 -17.51 -14.76 -16.81
CA GLU A 69 -18.26 -15.75 -16.04
C GLU A 69 -17.28 -16.37 -15.03
N PHE A 70 -17.47 -16.04 -13.75
CA PHE A 70 -16.75 -16.70 -12.65
C PHE A 70 -17.40 -18.06 -12.40
N ALA A 71 -16.64 -19.13 -12.64
CA ALA A 71 -16.91 -20.48 -12.15
C ALA A 71 -16.02 -20.78 -10.93
#